data_AF-A0ABD1GIK9-F1
#
_entry.id   AF-A0ABD1GIK9-F1
#
_cell.length_a   1.000
_cell.length_b   1.000
_cell.length_c   1.000
_cell.angle_alpha   90.00
_cell.angle_beta   90.00
_cell.angle_gamma   90.00
#
_symmetry.space_group_name_H-M   'P 1'
#
loop_
_entity.id
_entity.type
_entity.pdbx_description
1 polymer ?
#
loop_
_entity_poly.entity_id
_entity_poly.type
_entity_poly.pdbx_seq_one_letter_code
_entity_poly.pdbx_strand_id
1 'polypeptide(L)'
;MKSFDEETTQWPLSAPKIVTSTATLARQLQDLASHERENKKGELPTVVDCYMRDKSASKQEALSKFMELIEIGWKDVNEEMVKINCVPKKVVDKVVNFGGIAEVFYKNKVDGFTYPEKQMASHIAHLYIDPMLV
;
A
#
# COMPACT_ATOMS: atom_id res chain seq x y z
N MET A 1 -4.51 -8.17 26.37
CA MET A 1 -4.33 -6.88 25.65
C MET A 1 -5.36 -5.90 26.19
N LYS A 2 -5.02 -4.67 26.61
CA LYS A 2 -6.04 -3.67 26.96
C LYS A 2 -6.84 -3.35 25.69
N SER A 3 -8.16 -3.37 25.77
CA SER A 3 -9.04 -2.93 24.69
C SER A 3 -8.94 -1.41 24.52
N PHE A 4 -9.09 -0.93 23.29
CA PHE A 4 -9.27 0.50 23.03
C PHE A 4 -10.69 0.91 23.43
N ASP A 5 -10.88 2.18 23.76
CA ASP A 5 -12.22 2.74 23.94
C ASP A 5 -12.98 2.81 22.60
N GLU A 6 -14.27 3.11 22.69
CA GLU A 6 -15.15 3.18 21.53
C GLU A 6 -14.71 4.28 20.56
N GLU A 7 -14.35 5.47 21.07
CA GLU A 7 -13.89 6.59 20.25
C GLU A 7 -12.66 6.21 19.41
N THR A 8 -11.66 5.61 20.04
CA THR A 8 -10.44 5.13 19.38
C THR A 8 -10.75 4.04 18.34
N THR A 9 -11.73 3.18 18.61
CA THR A 9 -12.12 2.09 17.70
C THR A 9 -12.93 2.60 16.51
N GLN A 10 -13.75 3.65 16.70
CA GLN A 10 -14.53 4.28 15.65
C GLN A 10 -13.71 5.27 14.82
N TRP A 11 -12.63 5.83 15.36
CA TRP A 11 -11.80 6.82 14.67
C TRP A 11 -11.38 6.42 13.25
N PRO A 12 -10.87 5.20 12.95
CA PRO A 12 -10.54 4.83 11.57
C PRO A 12 -11.74 4.82 10.63
N LEU A 13 -12.94 4.53 11.15
CA LEU A 13 -14.19 4.47 10.38
C LEU A 13 -14.70 5.86 10.00
N SER A 14 -14.27 6.91 10.71
CA SER A 14 -14.49 8.31 10.28
C SER A 14 -13.69 8.69 9.03
N ALA A 15 -12.88 7.77 8.49
CA ALA A 15 -12.06 7.93 7.31
C ALA A 15 -11.15 9.18 7.36
N PRO A 16 -10.36 9.36 8.44
CA PRO A 16 -9.44 10.48 8.54
C PRO A 16 -8.41 10.43 7.40
N LYS A 17 -7.83 11.58 7.04
CA LYS A 17 -6.94 11.71 5.89
C LYS A 17 -5.82 10.68 5.89
N ILE A 18 -5.19 10.40 7.05
CA ILE A 18 -4.15 9.36 7.14
C ILE A 18 -4.65 7.97 6.70
N VAL A 19 -5.88 7.59 7.07
CA VAL A 19 -6.45 6.28 6.74
C VAL A 19 -6.77 6.22 5.25
N THR A 20 -7.38 7.26 4.70
CA THR A 20 -7.73 7.31 3.27
C THR A 20 -6.50 7.40 2.38
N SER A 21 -5.49 8.20 2.73
CA SER A 21 -4.20 8.28 2.02
C SER A 21 -3.45 6.96 2.07
N THR A 22 -3.37 6.30 3.23
CA THR A 22 -2.73 4.98 3.38
C THR A 22 -3.46 3.91 2.56
N ALA A 23 -4.80 3.86 2.62
CA ALA A 23 -5.56 2.89 1.84
C ALA A 23 -5.41 3.13 0.32
N THR A 24 -5.39 4.40 -0.10
CA THR A 24 -5.24 4.78 -1.50
C THR A 24 -3.87 4.40 -2.05
N LEU A 25 -2.78 4.72 -1.34
CA LEU A 25 -1.44 4.35 -1.80
C LEU A 25 -1.26 2.83 -1.81
N ALA A 26 -1.81 2.10 -0.83
CA ALA A 26 -1.75 0.64 -0.78
C ALA A 26 -2.51 0.00 -1.97
N ARG A 27 -3.68 0.55 -2.32
CA ARG A 27 -4.44 0.16 -3.50
C ARG A 27 -3.63 0.37 -4.78
N GLN A 28 -3.04 1.55 -4.95
CA GLN A 28 -2.24 1.89 -6.12
C GLN A 28 -1.04 0.96 -6.27
N LEU A 29 -0.32 0.67 -5.17
CA LEU A 29 0.79 -0.30 -5.18
C LEU A 29 0.34 -1.68 -5.67
N GLN A 30 -0.80 -2.18 -5.16
CA GLN A 30 -1.32 -3.48 -5.57
C GLN A 30 -1.75 -3.49 -7.04
N ASP A 31 -2.44 -2.44 -7.52
CA ASP A 31 -2.86 -2.31 -8.92
C ASP A 31 -1.68 -2.36 -9.89
N LEU A 32 -0.59 -1.65 -9.54
CA LEU A 32 0.61 -1.64 -10.37
C LEU A 32 1.30 -3.01 -10.40
N ALA A 33 1.35 -3.69 -9.26
CA ALA A 33 2.00 -5.00 -9.14
C ALA A 33 1.21 -6.12 -9.80
N SER A 34 -0.12 -6.05 -9.79
CA SER A 34 -1.00 -7.06 -10.38
C SER A 34 -1.35 -6.82 -11.83
N HIS A 35 -1.04 -5.64 -12.38
CA HIS A 35 -1.46 -5.21 -13.72
C HIS A 35 -1.32 -6.30 -14.78
N GLU A 36 -0.13 -6.91 -14.95
CA GLU A 36 0.08 -7.93 -15.98
C GLU A 36 -0.79 -9.19 -15.79
N ARG A 37 -1.01 -9.60 -14.54
CA ARG A 37 -1.84 -10.76 -14.22
C ARG A 37 -3.32 -10.45 -14.46
N GLU A 38 -3.78 -9.31 -13.95
CA GLU A 38 -5.19 -8.93 -13.97
C GLU A 38 -5.65 -8.48 -15.34
N ASN A 39 -4.76 -7.86 -16.13
CA ASN A 39 -5.05 -7.40 -17.47
C ASN A 39 -5.47 -8.53 -18.42
N LYS A 40 -5.10 -9.79 -18.13
CA LYS A 40 -5.41 -10.98 -18.96
C LYS A 40 -5.16 -10.72 -20.45
N LYS A 41 -3.99 -10.15 -20.79
CA LYS A 41 -3.60 -9.79 -22.18
C LYS A 41 -4.58 -8.81 -22.86
N GLY A 42 -5.19 -7.92 -22.09
CA GLY A 42 -6.10 -6.87 -22.55
C GLY A 42 -7.58 -7.22 -22.45
N GLU A 43 -7.93 -8.43 -22.00
CA GLU A 43 -9.33 -8.86 -21.86
C GLU A 43 -10.04 -8.19 -20.67
N LEU A 44 -9.30 -7.82 -19.63
CA LEU A 44 -9.83 -7.20 -18.43
C LEU A 44 -9.10 -5.89 -18.14
N PRO A 45 -9.71 -4.72 -18.43
CA PRO A 45 -9.07 -3.43 -18.17
C PRO A 45 -8.74 -3.24 -16.69
N THR A 46 -7.48 -2.91 -16.42
CA THR A 46 -6.99 -2.48 -15.10
C THR A 46 -6.96 -0.96 -15.01
N VAL A 47 -6.62 -0.42 -13.84
CA VAL A 47 -6.52 1.04 -13.66
C VAL A 47 -5.47 1.68 -14.60
N VAL A 48 -4.41 0.94 -14.95
CA VAL A 48 -3.39 1.40 -15.91
C VAL A 48 -4.00 1.53 -17.29
N ASP A 49 -4.79 0.54 -17.73
CA ASP A 49 -5.47 0.56 -19.04
C ASP A 49 -6.51 1.68 -19.10
N CYS A 50 -7.27 1.87 -18.01
CA CYS A 50 -8.21 2.97 -17.88
C CYS A 50 -7.52 4.33 -18.00
N TYR A 51 -6.39 4.52 -17.32
CA TYR A 51 -5.63 5.77 -17.41
C TYR A 51 -5.09 6.01 -18.82
N MET A 52 -4.50 4.99 -19.44
CA MET A 52 -3.98 5.06 -20.81
C MET A 52 -5.08 5.48 -21.80
N ARG A 53 -6.26 4.87 -21.70
CA ARG A 53 -7.41 5.20 -22.54
C ARG A 53 -7.91 6.62 -22.28
N ASP A 54 -8.14 6.98 -21.02
CA ASP A 54 -8.82 8.23 -20.66
C ASP A 54 -7.92 9.46 -20.86
N LYS A 55 -6.59 9.28 -20.82
CA LYS A 55 -5.60 10.37 -21.00
C LYS A 55 -4.84 10.28 -22.31
N SER A 56 -5.18 9.33 -23.20
CA SER A 56 -4.41 9.01 -24.41
C SER A 56 -2.91 8.85 -24.12
N ALA A 57 -2.60 8.27 -22.97
CA ALA A 57 -1.26 8.17 -22.42
C ALA A 57 -0.63 6.81 -22.73
N SER A 58 0.69 6.77 -22.81
CA SER A 58 1.46 5.54 -22.83
C SER A 58 1.39 4.82 -21.48
N LYS A 59 1.68 3.51 -21.49
CA LYS A 59 1.80 2.72 -20.26
C LYS A 59 2.85 3.30 -19.30
N GLN A 60 3.97 3.79 -19.82
CA GLN A 60 5.01 4.38 -19.00
C GLN A 60 4.55 5.66 -18.31
N GLU A 61 3.81 6.53 -19.01
CA GLU A 61 3.22 7.73 -18.40
C GLU A 61 2.18 7.37 -17.33
N ALA A 62 1.34 6.36 -17.57
CA ALA A 62 0.40 5.87 -16.56
C ALA A 62 1.14 5.37 -15.31
N LEU A 63 2.14 4.49 -15.47
CA LEU A 63 2.94 3.97 -14.36
C LEU A 63 3.64 5.10 -13.59
N SER A 64 4.26 6.06 -14.28
CA SER A 64 4.90 7.21 -13.64
C SER A 64 3.90 8.05 -12.86
N LYS A 65 2.69 8.26 -13.39
CA LYS A 65 1.65 9.02 -12.68
C LYS A 65 1.21 8.32 -11.40
N PHE A 66 0.98 7.01 -11.43
CA PHE A 66 0.62 6.28 -10.22
C PHE A 66 1.75 6.27 -9.18
N MET A 67 3.01 6.20 -9.59
CA MET A 67 4.15 6.34 -8.67
C MET A 67 4.17 7.74 -8.02
N GLU A 68 3.92 8.81 -8.77
CA GLU A 68 3.79 10.16 -8.23
C GLU A 68 2.65 10.25 -7.20
N LEU A 69 1.50 9.62 -7.48
CA LEU A 69 0.37 9.59 -6.55
C LEU A 69 0.68 8.82 -5.25
N ILE A 70 1.44 7.72 -5.35
CA ILE A 70 1.92 6.97 -4.18
C ILE A 70 2.84 7.85 -3.32
N GLU A 71 3.78 8.57 -3.94
CA GLU A 71 4.67 9.51 -3.23
C GLU A 71 3.90 10.64 -2.53
N ILE A 72 2.87 11.19 -3.19
CA ILE A 72 1.97 12.19 -2.59
C ILE A 72 1.23 11.57 -1.40
N GLY A 73 0.71 10.35 -1.56
CA GLY A 73 0.04 9.61 -0.48
C GLY A 73 0.94 9.45 0.74
N TRP A 74 2.22 9.11 0.56
CA TRP A 74 3.19 9.03 1.64
C TRP A 74 3.48 10.37 2.31
N LYS A 75 3.57 11.46 1.54
CA LYS A 75 3.72 12.82 2.10
C LYS A 75 2.53 13.18 2.99
N ASP A 76 1.32 12.89 2.53
CA ASP A 76 0.10 13.10 3.32
C ASP A 76 0.11 12.27 4.61
N VAL A 77 0.48 10.99 4.53
CA VAL A 77 0.57 10.12 5.72
C VAL A 77 1.57 10.68 6.74
N ASN A 78 2.76 11.08 6.29
CA ASN A 78 3.79 11.64 7.15
C ASN A 78 3.37 12.96 7.80
N GLU A 79 2.67 13.83 7.05
CA GLU A 79 2.16 15.09 7.58
C GLU A 79 1.09 14.85 8.66
N GLU A 80 0.14 13.95 8.39
CA GLU A 80 -0.95 13.63 9.33
C GLU A 80 -0.44 12.93 10.60
N MET A 81 0.58 12.08 10.49
CA MET A 81 1.22 11.43 11.64
C MET A 81 1.70 12.43 12.69
N VAL A 82 2.16 13.62 12.27
CA VAL A 82 2.64 14.66 13.19
C VAL A 82 1.48 15.43 13.83
N LYS A 83 0.34 15.54 13.13
CA LYS A 83 -0.83 16.32 13.57
C LYS A 83 -1.76 15.54 14.49
N ILE A 84 -1.87 14.22 14.30
CA ILE A 84 -2.85 13.40 15.03
C ILE A 84 -2.44 13.26 16.49
N ASN A 85 -3.31 13.75 17.38
CA ASN A 85 -3.18 13.63 18.83
C ASN A 85 -4.47 13.16 19.53
N CYS A 86 -5.56 12.94 18.78
CA CYS A 86 -6.86 12.52 19.30
C CYS A 86 -6.99 11.02 19.56
N VAL A 87 -6.02 10.20 19.10
CA VAL A 87 -5.98 8.75 19.34
C VAL A 87 -4.59 8.31 19.80
N PRO A 88 -4.47 7.17 20.50
CA PRO A 88 -3.17 6.64 20.90
C PRO A 88 -2.25 6.42 19.70
N LYS A 89 -0.97 6.78 19.83
CA LYS A 89 0.06 6.61 18.78
C LYS A 89 0.09 5.19 18.19
N LYS A 90 -0.11 4.16 19.01
CA LYS A 90 -0.17 2.75 18.55
C LYS A 90 -1.25 2.48 17.51
N VAL A 91 -2.33 3.25 17.48
CA VAL A 91 -3.39 3.15 16.47
C VAL A 91 -2.94 3.79 15.16
N VAL A 92 -2.33 4.97 15.25
CA VAL A 92 -1.69 5.65 14.11
C VAL A 92 -0.62 4.77 13.47
N ASP A 93 0.27 4.19 14.28
CA ASP A 93 1.34 3.30 13.82
C ASP A 93 0.79 2.09 13.06
N LYS A 94 -0.37 1.54 13.46
CA LYS A 94 -1.01 0.43 12.73
C LYS A 94 -1.47 0.84 11.34
N VAL A 95 -2.02 2.04 11.19
CA VAL A 95 -2.41 2.58 9.89
C VAL A 95 -1.18 2.76 9.01
N VAL A 96 -0.13 3.39 9.53
CA VAL A 96 1.12 3.61 8.79
C VAL A 96 1.78 2.27 8.38
N ASN A 97 1.81 1.31 9.30
CA ASN A 97 2.36 -0.02 9.04
C ASN A 97 1.57 -0.76 7.95
N PHE A 98 0.27 -0.53 7.79
CA PHE A 98 -0.49 -1.11 6.67
C PHE A 98 0.05 -0.62 5.32
N GLY A 99 0.36 0.67 5.19
CA GLY A 99 1.04 1.20 4.00
C GLY A 99 2.42 0.57 3.80
N GLY A 100 3.20 0.41 4.88
CA GLY A 100 4.51 -0.25 4.83
C GLY A 100 4.44 -1.72 4.42
N ILE A 101 3.40 -2.44 4.84
CA ILE A 101 3.15 -3.82 4.43
C ILE A 101 2.86 -3.88 2.93
N ALA A 102 2.05 -2.96 2.40
CA ALA A 102 1.78 -2.89 0.96
C ALA A 102 3.06 -2.63 0.16
N GLU A 103 3.92 -1.71 0.62
CA GLU A 103 5.24 -1.48 0.01
C GLU A 103 6.09 -2.76 -0.02
N VAL A 104 6.14 -3.51 1.09
CA VAL A 104 6.93 -4.76 1.14
C VAL A 104 6.39 -5.81 0.17
N PHE A 105 5.07 -6.02 0.15
CA PHE A 105 4.44 -7.03 -0.71
C PHE A 105 4.52 -6.69 -2.20
N TYR A 106 4.43 -5.41 -2.56
CA TYR A 106 4.29 -4.96 -3.95
C TYR A 106 5.51 -4.22 -4.50
N LYS A 107 6.61 -4.19 -3.73
CA LYS A 107 7.86 -3.55 -4.14
C LYS A 107 8.35 -4.10 -5.49
N ASN A 108 8.97 -3.22 -6.28
CA ASN A 108 9.41 -3.50 -7.65
C ASN A 108 8.28 -3.88 -8.61
N LYS A 109 7.02 -3.56 -8.29
CA LYS A 109 5.84 -3.88 -9.13
C LYS A 109 5.66 -5.38 -9.32
N VAL A 110 6.00 -6.17 -8.30
CA VAL A 110 5.82 -7.62 -8.27
C VAL A 110 4.72 -7.95 -7.27
N ASP A 111 3.76 -8.80 -7.64
CA ASP A 111 2.74 -9.28 -6.70
C ASP A 111 3.30 -10.38 -5.80
N GLY A 112 4.03 -9.96 -4.76
CA GLY A 112 4.64 -10.84 -3.76
C GLY A 112 3.62 -11.46 -2.78
N PHE A 113 2.39 -10.97 -2.75
CA PHE A 113 1.33 -11.58 -1.93
C PHE A 113 0.81 -12.87 -2.58
N THR A 114 0.53 -12.83 -3.88
CA THR A 114 0.04 -13.98 -4.65
C THR A 114 1.16 -14.93 -5.04
N TYR A 115 2.35 -14.37 -5.33
CA TYR A 115 3.54 -15.11 -5.76
C TYR A 115 4.68 -14.89 -4.75
N PRO A 116 4.57 -15.44 -3.52
CA PRO A 116 5.55 -15.20 -2.46
C PRO A 116 6.96 -15.66 -2.85
N GLU A 117 7.10 -16.65 -3.72
CA GLU A 117 8.39 -17.11 -4.24
C GLU A 117 9.17 -16.04 -5.01
N LYS A 118 8.48 -15.04 -5.57
CA LYS A 118 9.11 -13.97 -6.36
C LYS A 118 9.73 -12.87 -5.49
N GLN A 119 9.32 -12.76 -4.22
CA GLN A 119 9.71 -11.61 -3.40
C GLN A 119 9.68 -11.85 -1.88
N MET A 120 8.67 -12.58 -1.38
CA MET A 120 8.46 -12.74 0.07
C MET A 120 9.21 -13.92 0.68
N ALA A 121 9.60 -14.91 -0.12
CA ALA A 121 10.27 -16.12 0.38
C ALA A 121 11.53 -15.81 1.21
N SER A 122 12.38 -14.88 0.74
CA SER A 122 13.57 -14.45 1.48
C SER A 122 13.24 -13.71 2.78
N HIS A 123 12.22 -12.85 2.76
CA HIS A 123 11.76 -12.13 3.96
C HIS A 123 11.23 -13.11 5.01
N ILE A 124 10.46 -14.12 4.59
CA ILE A 124 9.93 -15.16 5.47
C ILE A 124 11.07 -15.99 6.08
N ALA A 125 12.04 -16.40 5.26
CA ALA A 125 13.18 -17.17 5.73
C ALA A 125 13.97 -16.41 6.81
N HIS A 126 14.35 -15.16 6.54
CA HIS A 126 15.10 -14.35 7.51
C HIS A 126 14.33 -14.00 8.79
N LEU A 127 13.00 -13.94 8.74
CA LEU A 127 12.18 -13.61 9.92
C LEU A 127 11.83 -14.82 10.78
N TYR A 128 11.70 -16.01 10.17
CA TYR A 128 11.08 -17.17 10.83
C TYR A 128 11.89 -18.47 10.74
N ILE A 129 12.93 -18.54 9.91
CA ILE A 129 13.71 -19.77 9.67
C ILE A 129 15.16 -19.55 10.08
N ASP A 130 15.80 -18.53 9.52
CA ASP A 130 17.23 -18.30 9.68
C ASP A 130 17.49 -17.46 10.93
N PRO A 131 18.19 -17.99 11.95
CA PRO A 131 18.53 -17.21 13.13
C PRO A 131 19.54 -16.12 12.77
N MET A 132 19.43 -14.96 13.41
CA MET A 132 20.49 -13.96 13.37
C MET A 132 21.71 -14.52 14.09
N LEU A 133 22.80 -14.75 13.35
CA LEU A 133 24.08 -15.10 13.94
C LEU A 133 24.64 -13.87 14.66
N VAL A 134 24.94 -14.03 15.95
CA VAL A 134 25.55 -13.02 16.83
C VAL A 134 26.91 -13.51 17.28
#